data_AF-R7NDL0-F1
#
_entry.id   AF-R7NDL0-F1
#
_cell.length_a   1.000
_cell.length_b   1.000
_cell.length_c   1.000
_cell.angle_alpha   90.00
_cell.angle_beta   90.00
_cell.angle_gamma   90.00
#
_symmetry.space_group_name_H-M   'P 1'
#
loop_
_entity.id
_entity.type
_entity.pdbx_description
1 polymer ?
#
loop_
_entity_poly.entity_id
_entity_poly.type
_entity_poly.pdbx_seq_one_letter_code
_entity_poly.pdbx_strand_id
1 'polypeptide(L)'
;MLEDIRNKKINTIVTLKLDRLTRSVYDWENIMKFLEENHAYLDCANDEINTTNANGKLVSRLLMSVSQNEIERTSERTKVGLVGAIKSGNIPSHTPLGYKRNNKKLVPNPLTKDIVIRIYDLYFKGNSYQKIANIFNKENVCNKKWKDSTILKIIENPVYKGDFIHGKRTAHPTYYENVVEPLISKELWESCQVQKKKNSRSYMRYNTYLFLQKLRCPKCSRIMGGRATYKKKNDTVYYYYSCNNCKNFIKEEPIEKAILNLLSEILEYDSVVGSFFLPMLKAKLDNPKEELSKELKVLELKKERIRNAYINEAFTLEEYKKESEIIDNNIRTLEQKILETDQLEELRFTKEDILIKRDIDFINKIKLPNLYKQIVITWKDLTREEKANLIMNYIEDISLMEVPNGEYIVTNVNFRSTFFKNFNDLFNEGYIDKTLYRIDENGEGFVRYSNYLPAEKVKEHIIRLSEFYQVYYYEGQYDFDTKILSGEKLDNSEIVRIFPLEKNKKKEGKINIGMISAININETKLNDLEDLFYTLPHKINLSYNKKKLNENTKLLPHQNSNMYLKLSN
;
A
#
# COMPACT_ATOMS: atom_id res chain seq x y z
N MET A 1 46.86 4.52 -5.87
CA MET A 1 47.22 4.28 -4.45
C MET A 1 46.51 3.07 -3.86
N LEU A 2 45.21 3.10 -3.51
CA LEU A 2 44.54 1.92 -2.92
C LEU A 2 44.55 0.71 -3.85
N GLU A 3 44.42 0.92 -5.16
CA GLU A 3 44.53 -0.14 -6.17
C GLU A 3 45.97 -0.68 -6.30
N ASP A 4 46.99 0.17 -6.10
CA ASP A 4 48.39 -0.25 -6.07
C ASP A 4 48.72 -1.07 -4.82
N ILE A 5 48.05 -0.79 -3.69
CA ILE A 5 48.10 -1.61 -2.47
C ILE A 5 47.49 -2.98 -2.72
N ARG A 6 46.30 -3.05 -3.36
CA ARG A 6 45.68 -4.34 -3.74
C ARG A 6 46.57 -5.15 -4.67
N ASN A 7 47.23 -4.48 -5.61
CA ASN A 7 48.17 -5.09 -6.55
C ASN A 7 49.56 -5.35 -5.94
N LYS A 8 49.75 -5.12 -4.63
CA LYS A 8 51.00 -5.31 -3.88
C LYS A 8 52.21 -4.57 -4.45
N LYS A 9 51.97 -3.47 -5.18
CA LYS A 9 53.03 -2.59 -5.71
C LYS A 9 53.58 -1.65 -4.64
N ILE A 10 52.77 -1.32 -3.65
CA ILE A 10 53.12 -0.50 -2.50
C ILE A 10 52.51 -1.12 -1.24
N ASN A 11 53.20 -0.98 -0.11
CA ASN A 11 52.79 -1.56 1.17
C ASN A 11 52.70 -0.55 2.32
N THR A 12 53.05 0.73 2.08
CA THR A 12 52.98 1.77 3.11
C THR A 12 52.43 3.06 2.52
N ILE A 13 51.44 3.64 3.18
CA ILE A 13 50.97 5.00 2.94
C ILE A 13 51.70 5.92 3.91
N VAL A 14 52.35 6.97 3.41
CA VAL A 14 52.99 7.99 4.25
C VAL A 14 52.16 9.27 4.15
N THR A 15 51.76 9.83 5.29
CA THR A 15 51.00 11.08 5.36
C THR A 15 51.67 12.07 6.30
N LEU A 16 51.47 13.36 6.08
CA LEU A 16 52.07 14.39 6.93
C LEU A 16 51.47 14.39 8.35
N LYS A 17 50.14 14.23 8.45
CA LYS A 17 49.34 14.21 9.68
C LYS A 17 48.06 13.40 9.47
N LEU A 18 47.52 12.83 10.53
CA LEU A 18 46.29 12.03 10.48
C LEU A 18 45.07 12.78 9.92
N ASP A 19 44.92 14.06 10.27
CA ASP A 19 43.80 14.92 9.84
C ASP A 19 43.79 15.25 8.34
N ARG A 20 44.89 14.92 7.63
CA ARG A 20 45.03 15.05 6.17
C ARG A 20 44.64 13.79 5.41
N LEU A 21 44.58 12.65 6.10
CA LEU A 21 44.11 11.40 5.52
C LEU A 21 42.58 11.32 5.59
N THR A 22 42.02 11.53 6.77
CA THR A 22 40.57 11.55 6.99
C THR A 22 40.23 12.36 8.24
N ARG A 23 38.99 12.81 8.33
CA ARG A 23 38.43 13.49 9.51
C ARG A 23 37.16 12.81 10.04
N SER A 24 36.93 11.58 9.58
CA SER A 24 35.77 10.76 9.90
C SER A 24 36.27 9.49 10.57
N VAL A 25 35.84 9.25 11.81
CA VAL A 25 36.21 8.03 12.55
C VAL A 25 35.73 6.77 11.79
N TYR A 26 34.59 6.85 11.11
CA TYR A 26 34.08 5.75 10.29
C TYR A 26 35.01 5.44 9.10
N ASP A 27 35.43 6.46 8.36
CA ASP A 27 36.31 6.27 7.22
C ASP A 27 37.71 5.83 7.66
N TRP A 28 38.16 6.29 8.84
CA TRP A 28 39.39 5.82 9.47
C TRP A 28 39.39 4.33 9.73
N GLU A 29 38.33 3.78 10.36
CA GLU A 29 38.22 2.34 10.61
C GLU A 29 38.19 1.53 9.30
N ASN A 30 37.51 2.04 8.26
CA ASN A 30 37.49 1.41 6.95
C ASN A 30 38.88 1.37 6.30
N ILE A 31 39.67 2.45 6.42
CA ILE A 31 41.04 2.51 5.92
C ILE A 31 41.94 1.55 6.70
N MET A 32 41.84 1.52 8.04
CA MET A 32 42.61 0.60 8.87
C MET A 32 42.32 -0.87 8.51
N LYS A 33 41.05 -1.23 8.37
CA LYS A 33 40.64 -2.58 7.96
C LYS A 33 41.16 -2.93 6.56
N PHE A 34 41.06 -2.00 5.61
CA PHE A 34 41.59 -2.19 4.27
C PHE A 34 43.10 -2.43 4.26
N LEU A 35 43.86 -1.68 5.07
CA LEU A 35 45.31 -1.84 5.18
C LEU A 35 45.69 -3.18 5.82
N GLU A 36 44.97 -3.61 6.87
CA GLU A 36 45.17 -4.92 7.50
C GLU A 36 44.94 -6.08 6.52
N GLU A 37 43.82 -6.06 5.78
CA GLU A 37 43.46 -7.10 4.81
C GLU A 37 44.48 -7.22 3.66
N ASN A 38 45.21 -6.15 3.36
CA ASN A 38 46.18 -6.10 2.26
C ASN A 38 47.65 -6.11 2.73
N HIS A 39 47.90 -6.36 4.03
CA HIS A 39 49.24 -6.31 4.64
C HIS A 39 50.01 -5.02 4.35
N ALA A 40 49.29 -3.89 4.42
CA ALA A 40 49.83 -2.57 4.22
C ALA A 40 49.78 -1.74 5.51
N TYR A 41 50.57 -0.68 5.56
CA TYR A 41 50.77 0.14 6.75
C TYR A 41 50.49 1.62 6.48
N LEU A 42 50.21 2.36 7.54
CA LEU A 42 50.11 3.81 7.51
C LEU A 42 51.18 4.38 8.42
N ASP A 43 51.95 5.34 7.90
CA ASP A 43 52.95 6.09 8.65
C ASP A 43 52.65 7.59 8.59
N CYS A 44 52.84 8.27 9.72
CA CYS A 44 52.54 9.70 9.87
C CYS A 44 53.80 10.44 10.27
N ALA A 45 54.25 11.36 9.41
CA ALA A 45 55.54 12.02 9.59
C ALA A 45 55.61 12.93 10.83
N ASN A 46 54.50 13.59 11.20
CA ASN A 46 54.48 14.54 12.32
C ASN A 46 53.78 14.02 13.57
N ASP A 47 52.99 12.95 13.43
CA ASP A 47 52.30 12.33 14.56
C ASP A 47 53.01 10.99 14.80
N GLU A 48 53.83 10.86 15.85
CA GLU A 48 54.57 9.62 16.21
C GLU A 48 53.60 8.47 16.61
N ILE A 49 52.80 8.02 15.65
CA ILE A 49 51.67 7.12 15.86
C ILE A 49 51.97 5.85 15.09
N ASN A 50 52.36 4.84 15.84
CA ASN A 50 52.56 3.51 15.28
C ASN A 50 51.24 2.73 15.27
N THR A 51 50.51 2.73 14.15
CA THR A 51 49.23 2.00 14.00
C THR A 51 49.42 0.48 13.89
N THR A 52 50.64 -0.06 14.01
CA THR A 52 50.88 -1.51 13.99
C THR A 52 50.60 -2.18 15.34
N ASN A 53 50.58 -1.42 16.44
CA ASN A 53 50.31 -1.93 17.78
C ASN A 53 48.96 -1.43 18.32
N ALA A 54 48.39 -2.15 19.30
CA ALA A 54 47.07 -1.84 19.86
C ALA A 54 47.00 -0.44 20.49
N ASN A 55 48.07 0.00 21.15
CA ASN A 55 48.13 1.30 21.82
C ASN A 55 48.15 2.47 20.81
N GLY A 56 48.88 2.36 19.71
CA GLY A 56 48.91 3.36 18.65
C GLY A 56 47.61 3.42 17.86
N LYS A 57 46.92 2.29 17.69
CA LYS A 57 45.53 2.26 17.19
C LYS A 57 44.55 2.96 18.13
N LEU A 58 44.74 2.84 19.44
CA LEU A 58 43.90 3.53 20.43
C LEU A 58 44.15 5.05 20.40
N VAL A 59 45.41 5.48 20.39
CA VAL A 59 45.79 6.90 20.35
C VAL A 59 45.30 7.56 19.05
N SER A 60 45.42 6.88 17.90
CA SER A 60 44.93 7.41 16.62
C SER A 60 43.40 7.59 16.61
N ARG A 61 42.65 6.64 17.18
CA ARG A 61 41.18 6.76 17.35
C ARG A 61 40.79 7.94 18.22
N LEU A 62 41.52 8.18 19.32
CA LEU A 62 41.28 9.35 20.18
C LEU A 62 41.52 10.66 19.42
N LEU A 63 42.62 10.78 18.68
CA LEU A 63 42.93 11.97 17.88
C LEU A 63 41.92 12.20 16.75
N MET A 64 41.45 11.12 16.11
CA MET A 64 40.39 11.19 15.10
C MET A 64 39.06 11.65 15.72
N SER A 65 38.74 11.18 16.92
CA SER A 65 37.54 11.59 17.67
C SER A 65 37.60 13.07 18.05
N VAL A 66 38.76 13.58 18.47
CA VAL A 66 38.98 15.01 18.75
C VAL A 66 38.81 15.83 17.47
N SER A 67 39.40 15.40 16.36
CA SER A 67 39.29 16.09 15.07
C SER A 67 37.84 16.15 14.55
N GLN A 68 37.10 15.05 14.70
CA GLN A 68 35.67 15.00 14.36
C GLN A 68 34.86 15.95 15.28
N ASN A 69 35.15 15.96 16.59
CA ASN A 69 34.49 16.87 17.53
C ASN A 69 34.73 18.34 17.18
N GLU A 70 35.94 18.73 16.74
CA GLU A 70 36.22 20.10 16.31
C GLU A 70 35.38 20.52 15.09
N ILE A 71 35.15 19.61 14.14
CA ILE A 71 34.32 19.86 12.96
C ILE A 71 32.86 19.98 13.37
N GLU A 72 32.37 19.09 14.22
CA GLU A 72 31.02 19.14 14.76
C GLU A 72 30.79 20.45 15.52
N ARG A 73 31.73 20.84 16.39
CA ARG A 73 31.69 22.12 17.13
C ARG A 73 31.76 23.34 16.20
N THR A 74 32.55 23.27 15.14
CA THR A 74 32.61 24.34 14.12
C THR A 74 31.31 24.43 13.34
N SER A 75 30.69 23.30 13.03
CA SER A 75 29.38 23.21 12.39
C SER A 75 28.29 23.80 13.30
N GLU A 76 28.28 23.47 14.59
CA GLU A 76 27.39 24.05 15.58
C GLU A 76 27.54 25.58 15.66
N ARG A 77 28.77 26.08 15.80
CA ARG A 77 29.05 27.53 15.81
C ARG A 77 28.60 28.20 14.51
N THR A 78 28.83 27.57 13.36
CA THR A 78 28.42 28.10 12.06
C THR A 78 26.90 28.16 11.95
N LYS A 79 26.18 27.14 12.42
CA LYS A 79 24.71 27.14 12.49
C LYS A 79 24.20 28.27 13.38
N VAL A 80 24.78 28.45 14.57
CA VAL A 80 24.42 29.55 15.48
C VAL A 80 24.70 30.91 14.83
N GLY A 81 25.86 31.09 14.21
CA GLY A 81 26.21 32.31 13.48
C GLY A 81 25.27 32.59 12.31
N LEU A 82 24.88 31.55 11.56
CA LEU A 82 23.93 31.65 10.46
C LEU A 82 22.53 32.05 10.93
N VAL A 83 22.05 31.47 12.03
CA VAL A 83 20.78 31.86 12.68
C VAL A 83 20.81 33.34 13.08
N GLY A 84 21.90 33.79 13.72
CA GLY A 84 22.08 35.20 14.09
C GLY A 84 22.11 36.13 12.87
N ALA A 85 22.81 35.72 11.82
CA ALA A 85 22.89 36.47 10.56
C ALA A 85 21.51 36.62 9.90
N ILE A 86 20.74 35.53 9.81
CA ILE A 86 19.37 35.54 9.24
C ILE A 86 18.47 36.46 10.07
N LYS A 87 18.48 36.35 11.40
CA LYS A 87 17.72 37.23 12.31
C LYS A 87 18.10 38.71 12.16
N SER A 88 19.33 39.00 11.78
CA SER A 88 19.83 40.35 11.52
C SER A 88 19.50 40.87 10.10
N GLY A 89 18.79 40.07 9.29
CA GLY A 89 18.39 40.36 7.92
C GLY A 89 19.41 39.97 6.84
N ASN A 90 20.47 39.26 7.20
CA ASN A 90 21.45 38.71 6.24
C ASN A 90 20.97 37.37 5.70
N ILE A 91 20.18 37.41 4.63
CA ILE A 91 19.58 36.22 4.04
C ILE A 91 20.59 35.49 3.13
N PRO A 92 20.89 34.20 3.36
CA PRO A 92 21.84 33.41 2.57
C PRO A 92 21.18 32.79 1.32
N SER A 93 20.60 33.60 0.43
CA SER A 93 19.96 33.15 -0.82
C SER A 93 20.31 34.03 -2.02
N HIS A 94 20.00 33.61 -3.25
CA HIS A 94 20.00 34.55 -4.36
C HIS A 94 19.03 35.72 -4.11
N THR A 95 19.39 36.91 -4.57
CA THR A 95 18.58 38.13 -4.40
C THR A 95 17.27 38.00 -5.18
N PRO A 96 16.09 38.01 -4.52
CA PRO A 96 14.81 37.94 -5.21
C PRO A 96 14.55 39.21 -6.03
N LEU A 97 13.71 39.10 -7.06
CA LEU A 97 13.23 40.25 -7.83
C LEU A 97 12.52 41.25 -6.90
N GLY A 98 12.67 42.55 -7.10
CA GLY A 98 12.08 43.57 -6.21
C GLY A 98 12.98 43.94 -5.02
N TYR A 99 14.06 43.20 -4.78
CA TYR A 99 15.06 43.49 -3.76
C TYR A 99 16.45 43.75 -4.36
N LYS A 100 17.29 44.46 -3.61
CA LYS A 100 18.73 44.62 -3.84
C LYS A 100 19.49 44.29 -2.56
N ARG A 101 20.78 43.95 -2.69
CA ARG A 101 21.65 43.76 -1.52
C ARG A 101 22.33 45.07 -1.18
N ASN A 102 22.18 45.50 0.06
CA ASN A 102 22.97 46.59 0.65
C ASN A 102 23.64 46.04 1.91
N ASN A 103 24.98 46.04 1.96
CA ASN A 103 25.75 45.50 3.09
C ASN A 103 25.26 44.11 3.58
N LYS A 104 25.06 43.19 2.62
CA LYS A 104 24.55 41.81 2.80
C LYS A 104 23.07 41.68 3.19
N LYS A 105 22.38 42.76 3.57
CA LYS A 105 20.94 42.79 3.84
C LYS A 105 20.11 42.91 2.55
N LEU A 106 18.93 42.30 2.53
CA LEU A 106 17.95 42.49 1.47
C LEU A 106 17.13 43.75 1.76
N VAL A 107 17.13 44.69 0.82
CA VAL A 107 16.39 45.96 0.91
C VAL A 107 15.56 46.14 -0.36
N PRO A 108 14.35 46.72 -0.30
CA PRO A 108 13.54 46.98 -1.49
C PRO A 108 14.32 47.74 -2.55
N ASN A 109 14.23 47.27 -3.79
CA ASN A 109 14.83 47.94 -4.93
C ASN A 109 13.78 48.87 -5.57
N PRO A 110 13.96 50.20 -5.51
CA PRO A 110 13.00 51.16 -6.08
C PRO A 110 12.64 50.90 -7.54
N LEU A 111 13.57 50.36 -8.34
CA LEU A 111 13.35 50.13 -9.78
C LEU A 111 12.55 48.88 -10.11
N THR A 112 12.47 47.91 -9.19
CA THR A 112 11.86 46.59 -9.49
C THR A 112 10.80 46.17 -8.49
N LYS A 113 10.66 46.85 -7.35
CA LYS A 113 9.67 46.52 -6.32
C LYS A 113 8.23 46.60 -6.84
N ASP A 114 7.92 47.60 -7.67
CA ASP A 114 6.56 47.84 -8.17
C ASP A 114 6.11 46.74 -9.14
N ILE A 115 7.06 46.06 -9.78
CA ILE A 115 6.76 44.89 -10.63
C ILE A 115 6.21 43.75 -9.77
N VAL A 116 6.80 43.52 -8.60
CA VAL A 116 6.33 42.47 -7.67
C VAL A 116 4.97 42.85 -7.12
N ILE A 117 4.78 44.09 -6.67
CA ILE A 117 3.49 44.60 -6.18
C ILE A 117 2.40 44.38 -7.24
N ARG A 118 2.68 44.79 -8.48
CA ARG A 118 1.76 44.60 -9.61
C ARG A 118 1.43 43.13 -9.89
N ILE A 119 2.37 42.19 -9.70
CA ILE A 119 2.09 40.74 -9.84
C ILE A 119 1.05 40.29 -8.81
N TYR A 120 1.23 40.68 -7.54
CA TYR A 120 0.28 40.35 -6.47
C TYR A 120 -1.09 40.99 -6.72
N ASP A 121 -1.13 42.25 -7.14
CA ASP A 121 -2.39 42.94 -7.46
C ASP A 121 -3.14 42.29 -8.62
N LEU A 122 -2.45 41.97 -9.72
CA LEU A 122 -3.07 41.32 -10.87
C LEU A 122 -3.59 39.93 -10.52
N TYR A 123 -2.86 39.20 -9.68
CA TYR A 123 -3.30 37.89 -9.21
C TYR A 123 -4.51 37.98 -8.28
N PHE A 124 -4.49 38.94 -7.34
CA PHE A 124 -5.61 39.23 -6.45
C PHE A 124 -6.88 39.62 -7.21
N LYS A 125 -6.73 40.37 -8.31
CA LYS A 125 -7.83 40.68 -9.28
C LYS A 125 -8.33 39.47 -10.08
N GLY A 126 -7.85 38.26 -9.80
CA GLY A 126 -8.34 37.01 -10.40
C GLY A 126 -7.65 36.59 -11.71
N ASN A 127 -6.52 37.20 -12.09
CA ASN A 127 -5.79 36.77 -13.28
C ASN A 127 -4.99 35.49 -13.01
N SER A 128 -4.99 34.55 -13.97
CA SER A 128 -4.16 33.34 -13.87
C SER A 128 -2.67 33.66 -14.05
N TYR A 129 -1.78 32.79 -13.55
CA TYR A 129 -0.33 32.94 -13.72
C TYR A 129 0.08 33.11 -15.20
N GLN A 130 -0.56 32.35 -16.09
CA GLN A 130 -0.33 32.45 -17.54
C GLN A 130 -0.79 33.79 -18.09
N LYS A 131 -1.95 34.30 -17.65
CA LYS A 131 -2.46 35.60 -18.09
C LYS A 131 -1.54 36.74 -17.64
N ILE A 132 -1.06 36.69 -16.40
CA ILE A 132 -0.08 37.66 -15.87
C ILE A 132 1.23 37.61 -16.68
N ALA A 133 1.76 36.40 -16.94
CA ALA A 133 2.95 36.24 -17.76
C ALA A 133 2.76 36.78 -19.19
N ASN A 134 1.59 36.55 -19.81
CA ASN A 134 1.27 37.07 -21.14
C ASN A 134 1.21 38.61 -21.15
N ILE A 135 0.61 39.24 -20.14
CA ILE A 135 0.57 40.71 -20.00
C ILE A 135 2.01 41.24 -19.93
N PHE A 136 2.85 40.66 -19.07
CA PHE A 136 4.22 41.14 -18.86
C PHE A 136 5.12 40.90 -20.07
N ASN A 137 4.89 39.82 -20.82
CA ASN A 137 5.58 39.57 -22.09
C ASN A 137 5.14 40.57 -23.17
N LYS A 138 3.86 40.91 -23.25
CA LYS A 138 3.33 41.88 -24.21
C LYS A 138 3.89 43.29 -23.95
N GLU A 139 4.06 43.65 -22.69
CA GLU A 139 4.64 44.92 -22.25
C GLU A 139 6.17 44.93 -22.19
N ASN A 140 6.82 43.80 -22.52
CA ASN A 140 8.27 43.60 -22.49
C ASN A 140 8.93 43.99 -21.14
N VAL A 141 8.27 43.67 -20.02
CA VAL A 141 8.73 44.03 -18.67
C VAL A 141 10.08 43.37 -18.36
N CYS A 142 11.08 44.16 -17.95
CA CYS A 142 12.46 43.74 -17.67
C CYS A 142 13.22 43.10 -18.86
N ASN A 143 12.77 43.29 -20.12
CA ASN A 143 13.40 42.69 -21.30
C ASN A 143 13.64 41.17 -21.15
N LYS A 144 12.72 40.46 -20.48
CA LYS A 144 12.82 39.02 -20.25
C LYS A 144 11.51 38.31 -20.57
N LYS A 145 11.61 37.04 -20.92
CA LYS A 145 10.45 36.19 -21.13
C LYS A 145 9.88 35.68 -19.81
N TRP A 146 8.70 36.14 -19.46
CA TRP A 146 7.91 35.70 -18.32
C TRP A 146 7.21 34.37 -18.62
N LYS A 147 7.24 33.46 -17.64
CA LYS A 147 6.54 32.18 -17.65
C LYS A 147 5.59 32.14 -16.46
N ASP A 148 4.50 31.39 -16.58
CA ASP A 148 3.56 31.09 -15.50
C ASP A 148 4.27 30.55 -14.24
N SER A 149 5.23 29.65 -14.41
CA SER A 149 6.07 29.10 -13.35
C SER A 149 6.90 30.16 -12.62
N THR A 150 7.34 31.21 -13.30
CA THR A 150 8.05 32.34 -12.68
C THR A 150 7.11 33.16 -11.80
N ILE A 151 5.89 33.42 -12.27
CA ILE A 151 4.85 34.13 -11.52
C ILE A 151 4.46 33.32 -10.28
N LEU A 152 4.25 32.01 -10.42
CA LEU A 152 3.95 31.11 -9.31
C LEU A 152 5.05 31.15 -8.24
N LYS A 153 6.33 31.04 -8.62
CA LYS A 153 7.46 31.13 -7.68
C LYS A 153 7.51 32.45 -6.93
N ILE A 154 7.09 33.56 -7.56
CA ILE A 154 7.03 34.87 -6.91
C ILE A 154 5.90 34.90 -5.88
N ILE A 155 4.72 34.42 -6.24
CA ILE A 155 3.54 34.38 -5.35
C ILE A 155 3.74 33.44 -4.16
N GLU A 156 4.49 32.33 -4.33
CA GLU A 156 4.77 31.37 -3.25
C GLU A 156 5.87 31.80 -2.28
N ASN A 157 6.69 32.79 -2.64
CA ASN A 157 7.88 33.10 -1.87
C ASN A 157 7.52 33.95 -0.64
N PRO A 158 7.73 33.46 0.60
CA PRO A 158 7.39 34.19 1.82
C PRO A 158 8.27 35.43 2.04
N VAL A 159 9.40 35.57 1.35
CA VAL A 159 10.28 36.74 1.46
C VAL A 159 9.53 38.05 1.17
N TYR A 160 8.54 38.01 0.27
CA TYR A 160 7.79 39.21 -0.09
C TYR A 160 6.87 39.73 1.02
N LYS A 161 6.50 38.90 2.00
CA LYS A 161 5.81 39.30 3.23
C LYS A 161 6.75 39.50 4.43
N GLY A 162 8.07 39.44 4.19
CA GLY A 162 9.12 39.68 5.18
C GLY A 162 9.69 38.43 5.87
N ASP A 163 9.20 37.23 5.52
CA ASP A 163 9.57 35.98 6.19
C ASP A 163 10.57 35.16 5.35
N PHE A 164 11.38 34.31 5.99
CA PHE A 164 12.38 33.47 5.30
C PHE A 164 12.35 32.03 5.76
N ILE A 165 12.56 31.10 4.83
CA ILE A 165 12.66 29.66 5.09
C ILE A 165 14.07 29.19 4.76
N HIS A 166 14.83 28.80 5.79
CA HIS A 166 16.13 28.18 5.60
C HIS A 166 15.97 26.66 5.42
N GLY A 167 16.76 26.07 4.50
CA GLY A 167 16.73 24.63 4.29
C GLY A 167 15.44 24.10 3.67
N LYS A 168 14.77 24.83 2.76
CA LYS A 168 13.50 24.37 2.14
C LYS A 168 13.57 22.95 1.51
N ARG A 169 14.76 22.45 1.18
CA ARG A 169 15.01 21.12 0.60
C ARG A 169 15.58 20.09 1.58
N THR A 170 15.76 20.43 2.85
CA THR A 170 16.24 19.52 3.90
C THR A 170 15.06 18.91 4.66
N ALA A 171 15.32 17.85 5.43
CA ALA A 171 14.30 17.17 6.25
C ALA A 171 13.66 18.08 7.32
N HIS A 172 14.39 19.11 7.78
CA HIS A 172 13.96 20.02 8.83
C HIS A 172 14.13 21.49 8.37
N PRO A 173 13.16 22.05 7.62
CA PRO A 173 13.18 23.45 7.25
C PRO A 173 12.93 24.34 8.48
N THR A 174 13.67 25.45 8.61
CA THR A 174 13.50 26.41 9.72
C THR A 174 12.87 27.70 9.21
N TYR A 175 11.82 28.16 9.92
CA TYR A 175 11.07 29.36 9.59
C TYR A 175 11.58 30.57 10.39
N TYR A 176 11.70 31.72 9.74
CA TYR A 176 12.12 32.99 10.35
C TYR A 176 11.15 34.09 9.95
N GLU A 177 10.59 34.77 10.93
CA GLU A 177 9.60 35.85 10.73
C GLU A 177 10.23 37.23 10.69
N ASN A 178 9.69 38.11 9.83
CA ASN A 178 10.02 39.54 9.76
C ASN A 178 11.53 39.84 9.67
N VAL A 179 12.28 39.00 8.95
CA VAL A 179 13.73 39.17 8.77
C VAL A 179 14.10 40.06 7.59
N VAL A 180 13.14 40.35 6.71
CA VAL A 180 13.31 41.22 5.54
C VAL A 180 12.18 42.25 5.53
N GLU A 181 12.47 43.44 5.04
CA GLU A 181 11.45 44.47 4.82
C GLU A 181 10.42 43.97 3.78
N PRO A 182 9.11 43.89 4.13
CA PRO A 182 8.09 43.33 3.25
C PRO A 182 7.80 44.27 2.06
N LEU A 183 7.58 43.69 0.87
CA LEU A 183 7.03 44.41 -0.28
C LEU A 183 5.50 44.35 -0.33
N ILE A 184 4.92 43.32 0.29
CA ILE A 184 3.50 42.99 0.28
C ILE A 184 3.03 42.82 1.72
N SER A 185 1.81 43.27 2.04
CA SER A 185 1.22 43.02 3.36
C SER A 185 1.01 41.52 3.59
N LYS A 186 1.11 41.08 4.85
CA LYS A 186 0.86 39.67 5.22
C LYS A 186 -0.54 39.24 4.77
N GLU A 187 -1.53 40.10 4.94
CA GLU A 187 -2.93 39.88 4.54
C GLU A 187 -3.07 39.65 3.03
N LEU A 188 -2.43 40.47 2.19
CA LEU A 188 -2.50 40.32 0.74
C LEU A 188 -1.80 39.02 0.30
N TRP A 189 -0.66 38.71 0.90
CA TRP A 189 0.07 37.47 0.61
C TRP A 189 -0.75 36.23 0.98
N GLU A 190 -1.36 36.23 2.17
CA GLU A 190 -2.23 35.15 2.65
C GLU A 190 -3.48 35.00 1.79
N SER A 191 -4.11 36.11 1.42
CA SER A 191 -5.25 36.12 0.49
C SER A 191 -4.86 35.49 -0.87
N CYS A 192 -3.67 35.78 -1.38
CA CYS A 192 -3.16 35.12 -2.58
C CYS A 192 -2.91 33.62 -2.37
N GLN A 193 -2.45 33.16 -1.20
CA GLN A 193 -2.33 31.71 -0.94
C GLN A 193 -3.69 31.01 -0.86
N VAL A 194 -4.70 31.66 -0.28
CA VAL A 194 -6.08 31.16 -0.27
C VAL A 194 -6.64 31.12 -1.69
N GLN A 195 -6.48 32.20 -2.45
CA GLN A 195 -6.89 32.28 -3.85
C GLN A 195 -6.18 31.21 -4.69
N LYS A 196 -4.91 30.89 -4.39
CA LYS A 196 -4.18 29.79 -5.01
C LYS A 196 -4.78 28.42 -4.70
N LYS A 197 -5.24 28.17 -3.48
CA LYS A 197 -5.96 26.92 -3.15
C LYS A 197 -7.32 26.84 -3.85
N LYS A 198 -8.00 27.97 -4.06
CA LYS A 198 -9.24 28.03 -4.85
C LYS A 198 -8.99 27.87 -6.36
N ASN A 199 -7.92 28.49 -6.85
CA ASN A 199 -7.49 28.49 -8.26
C ASN A 199 -6.65 27.28 -8.64
N SER A 200 -6.16 26.50 -7.66
CA SER A 200 -5.59 25.19 -7.93
C SER A 200 -6.75 24.41 -8.47
N ARG A 201 -6.83 24.38 -9.80
CA ARG A 201 -7.63 23.42 -10.51
C ARG A 201 -7.18 22.07 -9.96
N SER A 202 -7.94 21.52 -9.01
CA SER A 202 -8.49 20.20 -9.27
C SER A 202 -8.88 20.26 -10.73
N TYR A 203 -8.09 19.66 -11.61
CA TYR A 203 -8.56 19.45 -12.96
C TYR A 203 -9.77 18.54 -12.78
N MET A 204 -10.93 19.15 -12.57
CA MET A 204 -12.19 18.46 -12.43
C MET A 204 -12.50 18.06 -13.85
N ARG A 205 -12.07 16.83 -14.18
CA ARG A 205 -12.54 16.17 -15.38
C ARG A 205 -14.05 16.12 -15.23
N TYR A 206 -14.78 16.94 -16.01
CA TYR A 206 -16.24 16.87 -16.05
C TYR A 206 -16.73 15.46 -16.43
N ASN A 207 -15.88 14.72 -17.15
CA ASN A 207 -16.18 13.38 -17.62
C ASN A 207 -15.31 12.35 -16.92
N THR A 208 -15.96 11.37 -16.30
CA THR A 208 -15.33 10.15 -15.77
C THR A 208 -14.98 9.21 -16.92
N TYR A 209 -13.75 8.72 -16.97
CA TYR A 209 -13.27 7.77 -17.98
C TYR A 209 -12.95 6.46 -17.28
N LEU A 210 -13.47 5.32 -17.75
CA LEU A 210 -13.31 4.03 -17.10
C LEU A 210 -11.84 3.59 -17.03
N PHE A 211 -11.12 3.72 -18.14
CA PHE A 211 -9.74 3.27 -18.30
C PHE A 211 -8.72 4.42 -18.29
N LEU A 212 -9.01 5.45 -17.49
CA LEU A 212 -8.14 6.61 -17.38
C LEU A 212 -6.71 6.21 -16.99
N GLN A 213 -5.76 6.48 -17.88
CA GLN A 213 -4.35 6.13 -17.72
C GLN A 213 -4.08 4.61 -17.61
N LYS A 214 -5.03 3.77 -18.02
CA LYS A 214 -4.87 2.30 -17.98
C LYS A 214 -4.55 1.69 -19.33
N LEU A 215 -4.99 2.28 -20.44
CA LEU A 215 -4.74 1.70 -21.76
C LEU A 215 -3.34 2.04 -22.29
N ARG A 216 -2.61 1.03 -22.76
CA ARG A 216 -1.37 1.20 -23.51
C ARG A 216 -1.63 1.19 -25.01
N CYS A 217 -0.97 2.09 -25.72
CA CYS A 217 -1.06 2.17 -27.18
C CYS A 217 -0.47 0.89 -27.81
N PRO A 218 -1.17 0.20 -28.72
CA PRO A 218 -0.68 -1.02 -29.37
C PRO A 218 0.57 -0.80 -30.23
N LYS A 219 0.84 0.44 -30.67
CA LYS A 219 1.96 0.78 -31.58
C LYS A 219 3.21 1.28 -30.86
N CYS A 220 3.04 2.02 -29.76
CA CYS A 220 4.17 2.68 -29.08
C CYS A 220 4.20 2.45 -27.56
N SER A 221 3.27 1.66 -27.02
CA SER A 221 3.16 1.29 -25.60
C SER A 221 3.00 2.45 -24.60
N ARG A 222 2.88 3.69 -25.09
CA ARG A 222 2.58 4.88 -24.26
C ARG A 222 1.13 4.84 -23.79
N ILE A 223 0.91 5.39 -22.60
CA ILE A 223 -0.43 5.53 -22.01
C ILE A 223 -1.32 6.39 -22.91
N MET A 224 -2.55 5.94 -23.13
CA MET A 224 -3.53 6.66 -23.95
C MET A 224 -4.33 7.66 -23.11
N GLY A 225 -4.63 8.82 -23.71
CA GLY A 225 -5.45 9.87 -23.09
C GLY A 225 -6.92 9.75 -23.48
N GLY A 226 -7.83 9.92 -22.51
CA GLY A 226 -9.27 9.92 -22.74
C GLY A 226 -9.76 11.14 -23.54
N ARG A 227 -10.69 10.92 -24.46
CA ARG A 227 -11.45 11.94 -25.20
C ARG A 227 -12.93 11.55 -25.20
N ALA A 228 -13.80 12.53 -25.04
CA ALA A 228 -15.23 12.32 -25.09
C ALA A 228 -15.84 13.21 -26.18
N THR A 229 -16.80 12.67 -26.92
CA THR A 229 -17.54 13.38 -27.96
C THR A 229 -19.01 13.36 -27.62
N TYR A 230 -19.63 14.54 -27.53
CA TYR A 230 -21.06 14.69 -27.25
C TYR A 230 -21.85 14.82 -28.55
N LYS A 231 -22.91 14.02 -28.70
CA LYS A 231 -23.78 14.02 -29.89
C LYS A 231 -25.15 14.61 -29.55
N LYS A 232 -25.34 15.89 -29.87
CA LYS A 232 -26.58 16.67 -29.63
C LYS A 232 -27.88 15.97 -30.08
N LYS A 233 -27.84 15.20 -31.18
CA LYS A 233 -29.06 14.59 -31.77
C LYS A 233 -29.69 13.52 -30.87
N ASN A 234 -28.89 12.79 -30.10
CA ASN A 234 -29.35 11.68 -29.25
C ASN A 234 -29.06 11.92 -27.77
N ASP A 235 -28.53 13.09 -27.41
CA ASP A 235 -28.06 13.42 -26.05
C ASP A 235 -27.10 12.37 -25.44
N THR A 236 -26.24 11.77 -26.28
CA THR A 236 -25.30 10.72 -25.85
C THR A 236 -23.84 11.18 -25.88
N VAL A 237 -23.07 10.73 -24.90
CA VAL A 237 -21.62 10.94 -24.81
C VAL A 237 -20.90 9.66 -25.22
N TYR A 238 -20.00 9.76 -26.19
CA TYR A 238 -19.14 8.66 -26.63
C TYR A 238 -17.72 8.83 -26.08
N TYR A 239 -17.17 7.77 -25.50
CA TYR A 239 -15.83 7.76 -24.91
C TYR A 239 -14.83 7.05 -25.79
N TYR A 240 -13.68 7.70 -26.00
CA TYR A 240 -12.56 7.24 -26.81
C TYR A 240 -11.26 7.42 -26.05
N TYR A 241 -10.25 6.65 -26.45
CA TYR A 241 -8.88 6.79 -25.98
C TYR A 241 -7.97 7.04 -27.16
N SER A 242 -7.12 8.04 -27.04
CA SER A 242 -6.24 8.50 -28.11
C SER A 242 -4.77 8.45 -27.70
N CYS A 243 -3.90 8.02 -28.62
CA CYS A 243 -2.46 8.18 -28.42
C CYS A 243 -2.00 9.52 -29.01
N ASN A 244 -1.34 10.36 -28.21
CA ASN A 244 -0.77 11.62 -28.71
C ASN A 244 0.36 11.42 -29.74
N ASN A 245 1.06 10.28 -29.69
CA ASN A 245 2.17 9.98 -30.61
C ASN A 245 1.69 9.37 -31.92
N CYS A 246 0.92 8.28 -31.83
CA CYS A 246 0.49 7.52 -33.01
C CYS A 246 -0.82 8.04 -33.62
N LYS A 247 -1.49 9.00 -32.97
CA LYS A 247 -2.76 9.60 -33.42
C LYS A 247 -3.88 8.59 -33.70
N ASN A 248 -3.82 7.40 -33.10
CA ASN A 248 -4.90 6.40 -33.19
C ASN A 248 -5.97 6.65 -32.12
N PHE A 249 -7.19 6.16 -32.39
CA PHE A 249 -8.37 6.33 -31.55
C PHE A 249 -9.06 4.98 -31.34
N ILE A 250 -9.37 4.67 -30.09
CA ILE A 250 -9.98 3.40 -29.70
C ILE A 250 -11.26 3.69 -28.91
N LYS A 251 -12.36 3.02 -29.25
CA LYS A 251 -13.64 3.13 -28.54
C LYS A 251 -13.55 2.42 -27.19
N GLU A 252 -14.23 2.94 -26.17
CA GLU A 252 -14.27 2.33 -24.83
C GLU A 252 -15.08 1.03 -24.78
N GLU A 253 -16.24 1.00 -25.44
CA GLU A 253 -17.23 -0.09 -25.34
C GLU A 253 -16.68 -1.49 -25.71
N PRO A 254 -15.89 -1.69 -26.79
CA PRO A 254 -15.31 -2.99 -27.08
C PRO A 254 -14.34 -3.47 -26.00
N ILE A 255 -13.61 -2.55 -25.38
CA ILE A 255 -12.66 -2.87 -24.31
C ILE A 255 -13.43 -3.33 -23.06
N GLU A 256 -14.44 -2.57 -22.63
CA GLU A 256 -15.29 -2.94 -21.48
C GLU A 256 -15.94 -4.32 -21.68
N LYS A 257 -16.47 -4.59 -22.89
CA LYS A 257 -17.06 -5.90 -23.23
C LYS A 257 -16.03 -7.03 -23.17
N ALA A 258 -14.82 -6.82 -23.68
CA ALA A 258 -13.78 -7.84 -23.73
C ALA A 258 -13.33 -8.30 -22.33
N ILE A 259 -13.36 -7.42 -21.33
CA ILE A 259 -12.94 -7.74 -19.96
C ILE A 259 -14.10 -7.80 -18.96
N LEU A 260 -15.36 -7.86 -19.43
CA LEU A 260 -16.54 -7.79 -18.56
C LEU A 260 -16.57 -8.90 -17.49
N ASN A 261 -16.19 -10.11 -17.87
CA ASN A 261 -16.10 -11.24 -16.94
C ASN A 261 -15.05 -10.97 -15.85
N LEU A 262 -13.87 -10.48 -16.24
CA LEU A 262 -12.81 -10.10 -15.31
C LEU A 262 -13.26 -8.99 -14.36
N LEU A 263 -13.95 -7.96 -14.88
CA LEU A 263 -14.49 -6.86 -14.06
C LEU A 263 -15.54 -7.35 -13.07
N SER A 264 -16.35 -8.33 -13.46
CA SER A 264 -17.33 -8.98 -12.58
C SER A 264 -16.64 -9.78 -11.46
N GLU A 265 -15.58 -10.52 -11.78
CA GLU A 265 -14.78 -11.23 -10.77
C GLU A 265 -14.09 -10.25 -9.80
N ILE A 266 -13.59 -9.11 -10.27
CA ILE A 266 -13.01 -8.07 -9.40
C ILE A 266 -14.09 -7.46 -8.50
N LEU A 267 -15.30 -7.22 -9.00
CA LEU A 267 -16.41 -6.72 -8.19
C LEU A 267 -16.83 -7.72 -7.11
N GLU A 268 -16.94 -9.01 -7.46
CA GLU A 268 -17.20 -10.07 -6.48
C GLU A 268 -16.09 -10.10 -5.42
N TYR A 269 -14.82 -9.99 -5.83
CA TYR A 269 -13.71 -9.88 -4.89
C TYR A 269 -13.79 -8.64 -4.01
N ASP A 270 -14.00 -7.46 -4.57
CA ASP A 270 -14.06 -6.17 -3.84
C ASP A 270 -15.23 -6.13 -2.86
N SER A 271 -16.37 -6.72 -3.23
CA SER A 271 -17.54 -6.86 -2.34
C SER A 271 -17.24 -7.77 -1.15
N VAL A 272 -16.70 -8.96 -1.41
CA VAL A 272 -16.34 -9.93 -0.36
C VAL A 272 -15.22 -9.35 0.51
N VAL A 273 -14.12 -8.93 -0.09
CA VAL A 273 -12.97 -8.38 0.65
C VAL A 273 -13.32 -7.06 1.34
N GLY A 274 -14.06 -6.17 0.71
CA GLY A 274 -14.53 -4.92 1.33
C GLY A 274 -15.42 -5.18 2.54
N SER A 275 -16.36 -6.11 2.44
CA SER A 275 -17.27 -6.47 3.55
C SER A 275 -16.56 -7.19 4.70
N PHE A 276 -15.52 -7.99 4.46
CA PHE A 276 -14.81 -8.72 5.53
C PHE A 276 -13.53 -8.03 6.04
N PHE A 277 -12.74 -7.41 5.17
CA PHE A 277 -11.46 -6.81 5.54
C PHE A 277 -11.59 -5.40 6.12
N LEU A 278 -12.54 -4.57 5.69
CA LEU A 278 -12.69 -3.23 6.26
C LEU A 278 -13.12 -3.29 7.74
N PRO A 279 -14.07 -4.15 8.16
CA PRO A 279 -14.34 -4.37 9.57
C PRO A 279 -13.13 -4.96 10.32
N MET A 280 -12.37 -5.87 9.70
CA MET A 280 -11.16 -6.46 10.31
C MET A 280 -10.04 -5.41 10.51
N LEU A 281 -9.84 -4.51 9.55
CA LEU A 281 -8.86 -3.41 9.61
C LEU A 281 -9.30 -2.33 10.60
N LYS A 282 -10.59 -1.96 10.59
CA LYS A 282 -11.16 -1.02 11.56
C LYS A 282 -11.03 -1.55 12.98
N ALA A 283 -11.29 -2.84 13.20
CA ALA A 283 -11.10 -3.50 14.48
C ALA A 283 -9.62 -3.66 14.90
N LYS A 284 -8.66 -3.68 13.96
CA LYS A 284 -7.22 -3.63 14.26
C LYS A 284 -6.72 -2.22 14.57
N LEU A 285 -7.24 -1.22 13.87
CA LEU A 285 -6.88 0.20 14.03
C LEU A 285 -7.49 0.80 15.29
N ASP A 286 -8.72 0.39 15.62
CA ASP A 286 -9.45 0.80 16.83
C ASP A 286 -9.21 -0.17 18.00
N ASN A 287 -8.18 -1.03 17.95
CA ASN A 287 -7.94 -2.04 19.00
C ASN A 287 -7.32 -1.40 20.24
N PRO A 288 -8.06 -1.19 21.35
CA PRO A 288 -7.49 -0.59 22.56
C PRO A 288 -6.52 -1.54 23.27
N LYS A 289 -6.39 -2.81 22.85
CA LYS A 289 -5.57 -3.83 23.52
C LYS A 289 -4.10 -3.44 23.66
N GLU A 290 -3.49 -2.81 22.66
CA GLU A 290 -2.10 -2.35 22.77
C GLU A 290 -1.93 -1.21 23.79
N GLU A 291 -2.92 -0.33 23.93
CA GLU A 291 -2.90 0.75 24.92
C GLU A 291 -3.20 0.20 26.32
N LEU A 292 -4.23 -0.63 26.46
CA LEU A 292 -4.61 -1.29 27.71
C LEU A 292 -3.49 -2.19 28.25
N SER A 293 -2.76 -2.91 27.39
CA SER A 293 -1.61 -3.74 27.80
C SER A 293 -0.39 -2.91 28.22
N LYS A 294 -0.20 -1.71 27.66
CA LYS A 294 0.81 -0.77 28.14
C LYS A 294 0.43 -0.19 29.50
N GLU A 295 -0.83 0.18 29.70
CA GLU A 295 -1.34 0.66 30.99
C GLU A 295 -1.21 -0.40 32.09
N LEU A 296 -1.53 -1.67 31.78
CA LEU A 296 -1.36 -2.79 32.69
C LEU A 296 0.09 -2.94 33.14
N LYS A 297 1.05 -2.92 32.21
CA LYS A 297 2.49 -2.96 32.54
C LYS A 297 2.93 -1.79 33.43
N VAL A 298 2.38 -0.59 33.22
CA VAL A 298 2.68 0.58 34.05
C VAL A 298 2.18 0.38 35.49
N LEU A 299 0.98 -0.19 35.66
CA LEU A 299 0.43 -0.49 36.98
C LEU A 299 1.16 -1.62 37.70
N GLU A 300 1.59 -2.67 36.97
CA GLU A 300 2.44 -3.73 37.52
C GLU A 300 3.77 -3.17 38.05
N LEU A 301 4.43 -2.30 37.28
CA LEU A 301 5.65 -1.61 37.72
C LEU A 301 5.39 -0.69 38.91
N LYS A 302 4.22 -0.05 38.98
CA LYS A 302 3.83 0.79 40.13
C LYS A 302 3.64 -0.06 41.39
N LYS A 303 3.04 -1.26 41.25
CA LYS A 303 2.89 -2.23 42.34
C LYS A 303 4.25 -2.70 42.87
N GLU A 304 5.19 -3.00 41.99
CA GLU A 304 6.56 -3.36 42.39
C GLU A 304 7.26 -2.21 43.15
N ARG A 305 7.10 -0.96 42.69
CA ARG A 305 7.68 0.20 43.37
C ARG A 305 7.11 0.42 44.77
N ILE A 306 5.80 0.29 44.94
CA ILE A 306 5.16 0.42 46.26
C ILE A 306 5.61 -0.70 47.19
N ARG A 307 5.75 -1.93 46.67
CA ARG A 307 6.31 -3.05 47.43
C ARG A 307 7.73 -2.78 47.89
N ASN A 308 8.59 -2.28 47.01
CA ASN A 308 9.98 -1.94 47.34
C ASN A 308 10.06 -0.76 48.32
N ALA A 309 9.18 0.23 48.21
CA ALA A 309 9.13 1.35 49.13
C ALA A 309 8.68 0.93 50.55
N TYR A 310 7.75 -0.02 50.65
CA TYR A 310 7.40 -0.63 51.94
C TYR A 310 8.54 -1.47 52.52
N ILE A 311 9.25 -2.27 51.70
CA ILE A 311 10.44 -3.04 52.15
C ILE A 311 11.52 -2.10 52.70
N ASN A 312 11.67 -0.91 52.11
CA ASN A 312 12.61 0.12 52.56
C ASN A 312 12.05 1.01 53.70
N GLU A 313 10.98 0.57 54.38
CA GLU A 313 10.34 1.23 55.52
C GLU A 313 9.85 2.67 55.25
N ALA A 314 9.67 3.05 53.98
CA ALA A 314 9.19 4.38 53.60
C ALA A 314 7.66 4.53 53.75
N PHE A 315 6.95 3.45 54.08
CA PHE A 315 5.49 3.40 54.23
C PHE A 315 5.09 2.60 55.47
N THR A 316 3.96 2.96 56.07
CA THR A 316 3.31 2.12 57.08
C THR A 316 2.57 0.94 56.44
N LEU A 317 2.34 -0.13 57.22
CA LEU A 317 1.62 -1.33 56.76
C LEU A 317 0.19 -0.99 56.28
N GLU A 318 -0.48 -0.04 56.93
CA GLU A 318 -1.85 0.37 56.60
C GLU A 318 -1.91 1.14 55.29
N GLU A 319 -0.96 2.05 55.04
CA GLU A 319 -0.85 2.80 53.79
C GLU A 319 -0.49 1.88 52.61
N TYR A 320 0.43 0.95 52.81
CA TYR A 320 0.78 -0.05 51.80
C TYR A 320 -0.43 -0.91 51.40
N LYS A 321 -1.21 -1.39 52.39
CA LYS A 321 -2.39 -2.21 52.13
C LYS A 321 -3.43 -1.44 51.31
N LYS A 322 -3.72 -0.19 51.67
CA LYS A 322 -4.66 0.66 50.91
C LYS A 322 -4.22 0.90 49.47
N GLU A 323 -2.97 1.30 49.27
CA GLU A 323 -2.45 1.59 47.92
C GLU A 323 -2.33 0.33 47.05
N SER A 324 -1.95 -0.82 47.64
CA SER A 324 -1.91 -2.11 46.94
C SER A 324 -3.31 -2.55 46.50
N GLU A 325 -4.32 -2.37 47.34
CA GLU A 325 -5.70 -2.76 47.03
C GLU A 325 -6.30 -1.94 45.89
N ILE A 326 -6.02 -0.63 45.85
CA ILE A 326 -6.42 0.26 44.75
C ILE A 326 -5.79 -0.20 43.42
N ILE A 327 -4.49 -0.52 43.44
CA ILE A 327 -3.78 -0.97 42.23
C ILE A 327 -4.28 -2.35 41.79
N ASP A 328 -4.52 -3.27 42.72
CA ASP A 328 -5.02 -4.61 42.41
C ASP A 328 -6.42 -4.58 41.81
N ASN A 329 -7.30 -3.70 42.29
CA ASN A 329 -8.61 -3.50 41.69
C ASN A 329 -8.51 -2.92 40.27
N ASN A 330 -7.61 -1.95 40.05
CA ASN A 330 -7.38 -1.38 38.72
C ASN A 330 -6.81 -2.42 37.74
N ILE A 331 -5.86 -3.25 38.17
CA ILE A 331 -5.32 -4.35 37.37
C ILE A 331 -6.44 -5.32 36.99
N ARG A 332 -7.25 -5.78 37.94
CA ARG A 332 -8.39 -6.68 37.67
C ARG A 332 -9.38 -6.09 36.65
N THR A 333 -9.72 -4.81 36.79
CA THR A 333 -10.63 -4.16 35.81
C THR A 333 -10.01 -4.05 34.42
N LEU A 334 -8.69 -3.88 34.30
CA LEU A 334 -8.01 -3.85 33.01
C LEU A 334 -7.88 -5.26 32.40
N GLU A 335 -7.55 -6.27 33.20
CA GLU A 335 -7.52 -7.67 32.78
C GLU A 335 -8.89 -8.11 32.25
N GLN A 336 -9.98 -7.71 32.93
CA GLN A 336 -11.34 -8.01 32.49
C GLN A 336 -11.70 -7.31 31.17
N LYS A 337 -11.32 -6.04 30.98
CA LYS A 337 -11.50 -5.33 29.71
C LYS A 337 -10.69 -5.94 28.56
N ILE A 338 -9.48 -6.42 28.83
CA ILE A 338 -8.65 -7.13 27.85
C ILE A 338 -9.33 -8.45 27.46
N LEU A 339 -9.84 -9.21 28.43
CA LEU A 339 -10.55 -10.46 28.19
C LEU A 339 -11.84 -10.24 27.36
N GLU A 340 -12.62 -9.20 27.65
CA GLU A 340 -13.80 -8.82 26.87
C GLU A 340 -13.43 -8.43 25.43
N THR A 341 -12.30 -7.74 25.26
CA THR A 341 -11.77 -7.38 23.92
C THR A 341 -11.34 -8.63 23.14
N ASP A 342 -10.79 -9.63 23.82
CA ASP A 342 -10.35 -10.90 23.23
C ASP A 342 -11.53 -11.79 22.81
N GLN A 343 -12.63 -11.79 23.56
CA GLN A 343 -13.87 -12.47 23.17
C GLN A 343 -14.53 -11.79 21.95
N LEU A 344 -14.45 -10.46 21.85
CA LEU A 344 -14.85 -9.72 20.65
C LEU A 344 -13.90 -9.96 19.47
N GLU A 345 -12.69 -10.49 19.68
CA GLU A 345 -11.76 -10.95 18.64
C GLU A 345 -12.13 -12.33 18.06
N GLU A 346 -12.63 -13.26 18.89
CA GLU A 346 -13.05 -14.59 18.42
C GLU A 346 -14.31 -14.56 17.53
N LEU A 347 -15.16 -13.54 17.71
CA LEU A 347 -16.32 -13.23 16.84
C LEU A 347 -15.92 -12.66 15.46
N ARG A 348 -14.61 -12.54 15.14
CA ARG A 348 -14.14 -11.88 13.91
C ARG A 348 -13.93 -12.84 12.73
N PHE A 349 -14.23 -12.31 11.55
CA PHE A 349 -14.09 -12.96 10.25
C PHE A 349 -12.64 -13.41 10.00
N THR A 350 -12.46 -14.65 9.52
CA THR A 350 -11.14 -15.23 9.20
C THR A 350 -10.92 -15.37 7.70
N LYS A 351 -9.70 -15.76 7.29
CA LYS A 351 -9.40 -16.02 5.87
C LYS A 351 -10.29 -17.14 5.30
N GLU A 352 -10.68 -18.11 6.13
CA GLU A 352 -11.62 -19.19 5.79
C GLU A 352 -13.00 -18.67 5.39
N ASP A 353 -13.47 -17.60 6.03
CA ASP A 353 -14.79 -17.03 5.77
C ASP A 353 -14.89 -16.43 4.36
N ILE A 354 -13.76 -15.97 3.80
CA ILE A 354 -13.67 -15.50 2.40
C ILE A 354 -14.07 -16.63 1.44
N LEU A 355 -13.48 -17.81 1.61
CA LEU A 355 -13.72 -18.96 0.74
C LEU A 355 -15.16 -19.46 0.87
N ILE A 356 -15.67 -19.52 2.11
CA ILE A 356 -17.05 -19.93 2.38
C ILE A 356 -18.04 -18.96 1.76
N LYS A 357 -17.87 -17.65 1.95
CA LYS A 357 -18.77 -16.67 1.35
C LYS A 357 -18.80 -16.78 -0.17
N ARG A 358 -17.64 -16.93 -0.81
CA ARG A 358 -17.58 -17.09 -2.27
C ARG A 358 -18.28 -18.37 -2.74
N ASP A 359 -18.14 -19.47 -2.00
CA ASP A 359 -18.85 -20.74 -2.29
C ASP A 359 -20.38 -20.58 -2.11
N ILE A 360 -20.84 -19.90 -1.06
CA ILE A 360 -22.25 -19.56 -0.83
C ILE A 360 -22.79 -18.69 -1.97
N ASP A 361 -22.09 -17.61 -2.33
CA ASP A 361 -22.53 -16.68 -3.37
C ASP A 361 -22.60 -17.36 -4.74
N PHE A 362 -21.66 -18.27 -5.05
CA PHE A 362 -21.71 -19.09 -6.25
C PHE A 362 -22.91 -20.03 -6.26
N ILE A 363 -23.19 -20.72 -5.14
CA ILE A 363 -24.36 -21.59 -5.02
C ILE A 363 -25.65 -20.77 -5.16
N ASN A 364 -25.74 -19.59 -4.52
CA ASN A 364 -26.89 -18.69 -4.64
C ASN A 364 -27.08 -18.17 -6.07
N LYS A 365 -26.01 -17.87 -6.80
CA LYS A 365 -26.07 -17.45 -8.20
C LYS A 365 -26.68 -18.51 -9.11
N ILE A 366 -26.43 -19.79 -8.83
CA ILE A 366 -26.98 -20.93 -9.58
C ILE A 366 -28.40 -21.26 -9.12
N LYS A 367 -28.62 -21.40 -7.81
CA LYS A 367 -29.90 -21.85 -7.24
C LYS A 367 -30.98 -20.78 -7.21
N LEU A 368 -30.60 -19.54 -6.93
CA LEU A 368 -31.52 -18.41 -6.69
C LEU A 368 -31.20 -17.23 -7.62
N PRO A 369 -31.17 -17.42 -8.96
CA PRO A 369 -30.66 -16.41 -9.90
C PRO A 369 -31.45 -15.10 -9.89
N ASN A 370 -32.77 -15.17 -9.63
CA ASN A 370 -33.62 -13.98 -9.55
C ASN A 370 -33.36 -13.19 -8.27
N LEU A 371 -33.33 -13.87 -7.12
CA LEU A 371 -33.05 -13.25 -5.83
C LEU A 371 -31.61 -12.71 -5.77
N TYR A 372 -30.66 -13.45 -6.32
CA TYR A 372 -29.27 -13.01 -6.45
C TYR A 372 -29.16 -11.71 -7.24
N LYS A 373 -29.88 -11.56 -8.36
CA LYS A 373 -29.90 -10.31 -9.14
C LYS A 373 -30.58 -9.14 -8.42
N GLN A 374 -31.49 -9.42 -7.48
CA GLN A 374 -32.17 -8.38 -6.70
C GLN A 374 -31.30 -7.88 -5.53
N ILE A 375 -30.54 -8.78 -4.93
CA ILE A 375 -29.75 -8.50 -3.72
C ILE A 375 -28.30 -8.09 -4.07
N VAL A 376 -27.66 -8.78 -5.01
CA VAL A 376 -26.24 -8.61 -5.31
C VAL A 376 -26.05 -7.61 -6.44
N ILE A 377 -25.29 -6.55 -6.14
CA ILE A 377 -24.91 -5.51 -7.11
C ILE A 377 -24.05 -6.13 -8.22
N THR A 378 -24.46 -5.95 -9.48
CA THR A 378 -23.70 -6.40 -10.64
C THR A 378 -22.95 -5.25 -11.31
N TRP A 379 -22.02 -5.56 -12.22
CA TRP A 379 -21.29 -4.54 -12.98
C TRP A 379 -22.21 -3.56 -13.73
N LYS A 380 -23.42 -4.00 -14.11
CA LYS A 380 -24.38 -3.15 -14.84
C LYS A 380 -25.06 -2.12 -13.94
N ASP A 381 -25.16 -2.40 -12.65
CA ASP A 381 -25.85 -1.56 -11.68
C ASP A 381 -24.95 -0.42 -11.17
N LEU A 382 -23.63 -0.57 -11.33
CA LEU A 382 -22.65 0.42 -10.93
C LEU A 382 -22.71 1.70 -11.76
N THR A 383 -22.62 2.83 -11.06
CA THR A 383 -22.37 4.13 -11.67
C THR A 383 -21.01 4.14 -12.37
N ARG A 384 -20.85 5.06 -13.33
CA ARG A 384 -19.58 5.21 -14.07
C ARG A 384 -18.40 5.55 -13.17
N GLU A 385 -18.65 6.26 -12.07
CA GLU A 385 -17.64 6.61 -11.06
C GLU A 385 -17.18 5.38 -10.28
N GLU A 386 -18.12 4.56 -9.80
CA GLU A 386 -17.80 3.30 -9.12
C GLU A 386 -17.01 2.36 -10.01
N LYS A 387 -17.45 2.19 -11.27
CA LYS A 387 -16.70 1.40 -12.27
C LYS A 387 -15.27 1.90 -12.47
N ALA A 388 -15.10 3.21 -12.63
CA ALA A 388 -13.78 3.81 -12.83
C ALA A 388 -12.89 3.65 -11.58
N ASN A 389 -13.45 3.82 -10.38
CA ASN A 389 -12.73 3.64 -9.13
C ASN A 389 -12.26 2.19 -8.95
N LEU A 390 -13.11 1.22 -9.26
CA LEU A 390 -12.79 -0.20 -9.18
C LEU A 390 -11.67 -0.56 -10.16
N ILE A 391 -11.77 -0.14 -11.43
CA ILE A 391 -10.68 -0.30 -12.41
C ILE A 391 -9.40 0.37 -11.91
N MET A 392 -9.48 1.57 -11.36
CA MET A 392 -8.33 2.32 -10.87
C MET A 392 -7.63 1.61 -9.71
N ASN A 393 -8.37 0.98 -8.80
CA ASN A 393 -7.85 0.32 -7.61
C ASN A 393 -7.13 -0.99 -7.94
N TYR A 394 -7.65 -1.77 -8.89
CA TYR A 394 -7.18 -3.13 -9.16
C TYR A 394 -6.28 -3.26 -10.39
N ILE A 395 -6.56 -2.51 -11.46
CA ILE A 395 -5.85 -2.64 -12.73
C ILE A 395 -4.69 -1.64 -12.78
N GLU A 396 -3.49 -2.12 -13.11
CA GLU A 396 -2.32 -1.28 -13.37
C GLU A 396 -2.40 -0.71 -14.79
N ASP A 397 -2.47 -1.59 -15.79
CA ASP A 397 -2.61 -1.25 -17.19
C ASP A 397 -3.21 -2.39 -18.03
N ILE A 398 -3.69 -2.04 -19.23
CA ILE A 398 -4.29 -2.95 -20.21
C ILE A 398 -3.54 -2.77 -21.52
N SER A 399 -3.07 -3.90 -22.05
CA SER A 399 -2.39 -3.97 -23.34
C SER A 399 -3.39 -4.34 -24.44
N LEU A 400 -3.24 -3.67 -25.58
CA LEU A 400 -4.10 -3.84 -26.75
C LEU A 400 -3.24 -4.30 -27.94
N MET A 401 -3.87 -5.02 -28.88
CA MET A 401 -3.29 -5.37 -30.18
C MET A 401 -4.25 -4.96 -31.28
N GLU A 402 -3.69 -4.42 -32.36
CA GLU A 402 -4.45 -4.11 -33.59
C GLU A 402 -4.56 -5.38 -34.42
N VAL A 403 -5.79 -5.78 -34.76
CA VAL A 403 -6.06 -6.89 -35.66
C VAL A 403 -6.22 -6.39 -37.11
N PRO A 404 -6.02 -7.24 -38.13
CA PRO A 404 -5.97 -6.81 -39.55
C PRO A 404 -7.19 -6.05 -40.06
N ASN A 405 -8.35 -6.22 -39.43
CA ASN A 405 -9.59 -5.50 -39.75
C ASN A 405 -9.63 -4.06 -39.17
N GLY A 406 -8.56 -3.61 -38.50
CA GLY A 406 -8.48 -2.30 -37.87
C GLY A 406 -9.16 -2.21 -36.49
N GLU A 407 -9.63 -3.33 -35.95
CA GLU A 407 -10.16 -3.41 -34.59
C GLU A 407 -9.02 -3.61 -33.56
N TYR A 408 -9.35 -3.41 -32.29
CA TYR A 408 -8.41 -3.59 -31.20
C TYR A 408 -8.94 -4.65 -30.23
N ILE A 409 -8.09 -5.63 -29.93
CA ILE A 409 -8.37 -6.68 -28.95
C ILE A 409 -7.52 -6.48 -27.70
N VAL A 410 -8.07 -6.84 -26.54
CA VAL A 410 -7.32 -6.85 -25.28
C VAL A 410 -6.42 -8.08 -25.27
N THR A 411 -5.12 -7.88 -25.14
CA THR A 411 -4.14 -8.98 -25.08
C THR A 411 -3.80 -9.37 -23.66
N ASN A 412 -3.68 -8.39 -22.77
CA ASN A 412 -3.33 -8.63 -21.38
C ASN A 412 -3.87 -7.53 -20.48
N VAL A 413 -4.25 -7.90 -19.26
CA VAL A 413 -4.66 -7.00 -18.19
C VAL A 413 -3.70 -7.21 -17.03
N ASN A 414 -2.86 -6.20 -16.78
CA ASN A 414 -1.91 -6.20 -15.69
C ASN A 414 -2.57 -5.65 -14.42
N PHE A 415 -2.51 -6.43 -13.35
CA PHE A 415 -3.00 -6.03 -12.04
C PHE A 415 -1.96 -5.23 -11.25
N ARG A 416 -2.42 -4.36 -10.34
CA ARG A 416 -1.52 -3.67 -9.41
C ARG A 416 -0.76 -4.68 -8.56
N SER A 417 0.54 -4.46 -8.38
CA SER A 417 1.42 -5.36 -7.63
C SER A 417 0.97 -5.58 -6.19
N THR A 418 0.45 -4.54 -5.54
CA THR A 418 -0.08 -4.60 -4.16
C THR A 418 -1.28 -5.54 -4.05
N PHE A 419 -2.24 -5.42 -4.96
CA PHE A 419 -3.39 -6.31 -5.02
C PHE A 419 -2.96 -7.73 -5.40
N PHE A 420 -2.17 -7.88 -6.45
CA PHE A 420 -1.77 -9.18 -6.98
C PHE A 420 -1.00 -10.01 -5.94
N LYS A 421 -0.14 -9.37 -5.15
CA LYS A 421 0.57 -10.04 -4.05
C LYS A 421 -0.41 -10.61 -3.02
N ASN A 422 -1.29 -9.78 -2.48
CA ASN A 422 -2.25 -10.21 -1.46
C ASN A 422 -3.19 -11.32 -1.97
N PHE A 423 -3.68 -11.17 -3.20
CA PHE A 423 -4.51 -12.18 -3.85
C PHE A 423 -3.74 -13.49 -4.04
N ASN A 424 -2.48 -13.43 -4.49
CA ASN A 424 -1.67 -14.63 -4.69
C ASN A 424 -1.31 -15.31 -3.36
N ASP A 425 -1.09 -14.56 -2.29
CA ASP A 425 -0.85 -15.10 -0.95
C ASP A 425 -2.07 -15.90 -0.47
N LEU A 426 -3.28 -15.30 -0.54
CA LEU A 426 -4.52 -15.99 -0.21
C LEU A 426 -4.78 -17.21 -1.10
N PHE A 427 -4.47 -17.10 -2.40
CA PHE A 427 -4.67 -18.19 -3.35
C PHE A 427 -3.72 -19.35 -3.04
N ASN A 428 -2.46 -19.05 -2.77
CA ASN A 428 -1.44 -20.06 -2.45
C ASN A 428 -1.76 -20.76 -1.13
N GLU A 429 -2.31 -20.05 -0.15
CA GLU A 429 -2.83 -20.61 1.10
C GLU A 429 -4.13 -21.40 0.93
N GLY A 430 -4.80 -21.33 -0.24
CA GLY A 430 -6.02 -22.06 -0.54
C GLY A 430 -7.32 -21.38 -0.10
N TYR A 431 -7.26 -20.14 0.40
CA TYR A 431 -8.41 -19.38 0.92
C TYR A 431 -9.13 -18.51 -0.12
N ILE A 432 -8.68 -18.55 -1.37
CA ILE A 432 -9.40 -17.99 -2.51
C ILE A 432 -9.17 -18.86 -3.75
N ASP A 433 -10.14 -18.82 -4.65
CA ASP A 433 -10.17 -19.57 -5.89
C ASP A 433 -9.93 -18.69 -7.13
N LYS A 434 -9.62 -19.35 -8.24
CA LYS A 434 -9.53 -18.80 -9.60
C LYS A 434 -10.38 -19.63 -10.54
N THR A 435 -10.74 -19.06 -11.67
CA THR A 435 -11.48 -19.76 -12.72
C THR A 435 -10.51 -20.55 -13.61
N LEU A 436 -10.76 -21.85 -13.82
CA LEU A 436 -10.09 -22.70 -14.80
C LEU A 436 -11.04 -23.08 -15.91
N TYR A 437 -10.51 -23.19 -17.14
CA TYR A 437 -11.24 -23.81 -18.24
C TYR A 437 -11.33 -25.31 -18.03
N ARG A 438 -12.49 -25.91 -18.28
CA ARG A 438 -12.72 -27.36 -18.17
C ARG A 438 -13.49 -27.91 -19.35
N ILE A 439 -13.21 -29.17 -19.67
CA ILE A 439 -13.97 -30.00 -20.60
C ILE A 439 -14.41 -31.23 -19.81
N ASP A 440 -15.71 -31.47 -19.71
CA ASP A 440 -16.29 -32.65 -19.05
C ASP A 440 -17.47 -33.22 -19.86
N GLU A 441 -18.17 -34.20 -19.30
CA GLU A 441 -19.32 -34.87 -19.94
C GLU A 441 -20.47 -33.90 -20.29
N ASN A 442 -20.56 -32.74 -19.63
CA ASN A 442 -21.56 -31.71 -19.89
C ASN A 442 -21.08 -30.68 -20.94
N GLY A 443 -19.86 -30.83 -21.47
CA GLY A 443 -19.27 -29.97 -22.50
C GLY A 443 -18.14 -29.08 -21.98
N GLU A 444 -17.93 -27.96 -22.69
CA GLU A 444 -16.89 -26.99 -22.38
C GLU A 444 -17.41 -25.90 -21.44
N GLY A 445 -16.60 -25.49 -20.46
CA GLY A 445 -16.98 -24.44 -19.54
C GLY A 445 -15.86 -24.02 -18.59
N PHE A 446 -16.25 -23.41 -17.48
CA PHE A 446 -15.33 -22.93 -16.47
C PHE A 446 -15.66 -23.55 -15.10
N VAL A 447 -14.64 -23.73 -14.26
CA VAL A 447 -14.78 -24.25 -12.89
C VAL A 447 -13.88 -23.48 -11.93
N ARG A 448 -14.34 -23.30 -10.70
CA ARG A 448 -13.57 -22.63 -9.65
C ARG A 448 -12.53 -23.59 -9.08
N TYR A 449 -11.30 -23.13 -8.96
CA TYR A 449 -10.14 -23.88 -8.50
C TYR A 449 -9.45 -23.12 -7.36
N SER A 450 -9.32 -23.73 -6.19
CA SER A 450 -8.46 -23.23 -5.11
C SER A 450 -7.23 -24.11 -4.96
N ASN A 451 -6.18 -23.56 -4.34
CA ASN A 451 -5.00 -24.36 -4.03
C ASN A 451 -5.26 -25.34 -2.86
N TYR A 452 -4.28 -26.20 -2.61
CA TYR A 452 -4.32 -27.24 -1.57
C TYR A 452 -4.67 -26.67 -0.18
N LEU A 453 -5.62 -27.32 0.48
CA LEU A 453 -5.92 -27.16 1.90
C LEU A 453 -5.79 -28.52 2.61
N PRO A 454 -5.35 -28.56 3.88
CA PRO A 454 -5.35 -29.79 4.67
C PRO A 454 -6.75 -30.42 4.75
N ALA A 455 -6.83 -31.76 4.75
CA ALA A 455 -8.10 -32.49 4.77
C ALA A 455 -9.02 -32.08 5.93
N GLU A 456 -8.46 -31.77 7.10
CA GLU A 456 -9.22 -31.27 8.25
C GLU A 456 -9.93 -29.94 7.96
N LYS A 457 -9.24 -29.02 7.27
CA LYS A 457 -9.79 -27.72 6.87
C LYS A 457 -10.83 -27.84 5.76
N VAL A 458 -10.62 -28.74 4.82
CA VAL A 458 -11.61 -29.07 3.79
C VAL A 458 -12.87 -29.65 4.43
N LYS A 459 -12.72 -30.54 5.42
CA LYS A 459 -13.84 -31.13 6.16
C LYS A 459 -14.60 -30.06 6.94
N GLU A 460 -13.89 -29.16 7.65
CA GLU A 460 -14.49 -28.00 8.33
C GLU A 460 -15.32 -27.15 7.35
N HIS A 461 -14.76 -26.83 6.18
CA HIS A 461 -15.43 -26.07 5.13
C HIS A 461 -16.70 -26.74 4.62
N ILE A 462 -16.65 -28.04 4.33
CA ILE A 462 -17.82 -28.82 3.86
C ILE A 462 -18.91 -28.84 4.93
N ILE A 463 -18.56 -29.05 6.21
CA ILE A 463 -19.55 -29.07 7.30
C ILE A 463 -20.21 -27.70 7.41
N ARG A 464 -19.43 -26.61 7.35
CA ARG A 464 -19.98 -25.24 7.37
C ARG A 464 -20.93 -24.99 6.19
N LEU A 465 -20.53 -25.33 4.97
CA LEU A 465 -21.43 -25.23 3.81
C LEU A 465 -22.70 -26.10 3.97
N SER A 466 -22.58 -27.23 4.66
CA SER A 466 -23.69 -28.15 4.90
C SER A 466 -24.76 -27.61 5.84
N GLU A 467 -24.49 -26.53 6.59
CA GLU A 467 -25.49 -25.83 7.39
C GLU A 467 -26.56 -25.18 6.49
N PHE A 468 -26.17 -24.68 5.32
CA PHE A 468 -27.07 -23.96 4.41
C PHE A 468 -27.54 -24.82 3.23
N TYR A 469 -26.66 -25.67 2.69
CA TYR A 469 -26.94 -26.45 1.48
C TYR A 469 -26.65 -27.94 1.65
N GLN A 470 -27.22 -28.76 0.77
CA GLN A 470 -26.83 -30.15 0.61
C GLN A 470 -25.60 -30.25 -0.29
N VAL A 471 -24.43 -30.39 0.33
CA VAL A 471 -23.13 -30.46 -0.34
C VAL A 471 -22.52 -31.86 -0.27
N TYR A 472 -21.78 -32.21 -1.32
CA TYR A 472 -21.13 -33.50 -1.48
C TYR A 472 -19.66 -33.32 -1.82
N TYR A 473 -18.86 -34.32 -1.48
CA TYR A 473 -17.45 -34.41 -1.82
C TYR A 473 -17.22 -35.61 -2.73
N TYR A 474 -16.52 -35.37 -3.83
CA TYR A 474 -16.09 -36.38 -4.79
C TYR A 474 -14.60 -36.24 -5.06
N GLU A 475 -14.01 -37.31 -5.57
CA GLU A 475 -12.63 -37.29 -6.05
C GLU A 475 -12.60 -37.51 -7.55
N GLY A 476 -11.62 -36.91 -8.21
CA GLY A 476 -11.49 -36.95 -9.65
C GLY A 476 -10.09 -36.59 -10.09
N GLN A 477 -9.94 -36.35 -11.39
CA GLN A 477 -8.70 -35.91 -12.00
C GLN A 477 -8.92 -34.69 -12.90
N TYR A 478 -7.95 -33.79 -12.88
CA TYR A 478 -7.90 -32.67 -13.83
C TYR A 478 -6.56 -32.68 -14.57
N ASP A 479 -6.64 -32.56 -15.89
CA ASP A 479 -5.49 -32.50 -16.79
C ASP A 479 -5.23 -31.05 -17.21
N PHE A 480 -4.09 -30.48 -16.82
CA PHE A 480 -3.76 -29.09 -17.17
C PHE A 480 -3.44 -28.88 -18.65
N ASP A 481 -3.10 -29.93 -19.40
CA ASP A 481 -2.75 -29.83 -20.82
C ASP A 481 -4.01 -29.95 -21.69
N THR A 482 -4.81 -30.99 -21.45
CA THR A 482 -6.04 -31.25 -22.21
C THR A 482 -7.26 -30.51 -21.68
N LYS A 483 -7.18 -29.94 -20.47
CA LYS A 483 -8.28 -29.28 -19.73
C LYS A 483 -9.43 -30.22 -19.37
N ILE A 484 -9.22 -31.54 -19.49
CA ILE A 484 -10.24 -32.55 -19.18
C ILE A 484 -10.40 -32.67 -17.66
N LEU A 485 -11.65 -32.64 -17.21
CA LEU A 485 -12.07 -32.91 -15.85
C LEU A 485 -12.84 -34.25 -15.81
N SER A 486 -12.35 -35.22 -15.06
CA SER A 486 -12.98 -36.54 -14.90
C SER A 486 -13.29 -36.86 -13.44
N GLY A 487 -14.40 -37.56 -13.19
CA GLY A 487 -14.80 -38.06 -11.87
C GLY A 487 -16.30 -38.31 -11.79
N GLU A 488 -16.70 -39.24 -10.94
CA GLU A 488 -18.12 -39.56 -10.72
C GLU A 488 -18.75 -38.49 -9.82
N LYS A 489 -19.82 -37.85 -10.29
CA LYS A 489 -20.67 -36.95 -9.49
C LYS A 489 -22.11 -37.44 -9.52
N LEU A 490 -22.93 -37.04 -8.54
CA LEU A 490 -24.37 -37.34 -8.60
C LEU A 490 -25.02 -36.63 -9.80
N ASP A 491 -25.96 -37.34 -10.44
CA ASP A 491 -26.92 -36.74 -11.36
C ASP A 491 -27.65 -35.59 -10.65
N ASN A 492 -27.77 -34.44 -11.32
CA ASN A 492 -28.31 -33.19 -10.79
C ASN A 492 -27.46 -32.46 -9.72
N SER A 493 -26.14 -32.65 -9.70
CA SER A 493 -25.23 -31.82 -8.89
C SER A 493 -24.33 -30.90 -9.72
N GLU A 494 -24.17 -29.67 -9.24
CA GLU A 494 -23.28 -28.67 -9.83
C GLU A 494 -21.98 -28.56 -9.04
N ILE A 495 -20.85 -28.50 -9.76
CA ILE A 495 -19.53 -28.40 -9.13
C ILE A 495 -19.32 -26.96 -8.65
N VAL A 496 -19.21 -26.80 -7.33
CA VAL A 496 -18.97 -25.51 -6.68
C VAL A 496 -17.50 -25.13 -6.85
N ARG A 497 -16.60 -26.06 -6.53
CA ARG A 497 -15.15 -25.83 -6.53
C ARG A 497 -14.37 -27.14 -6.59
N ILE A 498 -13.23 -27.10 -7.27
CA ILE A 498 -12.21 -28.16 -7.29
C ILE A 498 -10.93 -27.70 -6.59
N PHE A 499 -10.16 -28.65 -6.04
CA PHE A 499 -8.87 -28.37 -5.37
C PHE A 499 -7.97 -29.61 -5.37
N PRO A 500 -6.64 -29.46 -5.36
CA PRO A 500 -5.73 -30.61 -5.32
C PRO A 500 -5.79 -31.33 -3.97
N LEU A 501 -5.66 -32.67 -3.98
CA LEU A 501 -5.64 -33.50 -2.76
C LEU A 501 -4.28 -33.57 -2.05
N GLU A 502 -3.21 -33.13 -2.73
CA GLU A 502 -1.84 -33.18 -2.22
C GLU A 502 -1.13 -31.84 -2.40
N LYS A 503 -0.27 -31.49 -1.44
CA LYS A 503 0.58 -30.31 -1.50
C LYS A 503 1.72 -30.56 -2.50
N ASN A 504 2.00 -29.60 -3.39
CA ASN A 504 3.15 -29.57 -4.32
C ASN A 504 3.14 -30.56 -5.49
N LYS A 505 2.05 -30.67 -6.27
CA LYS A 505 2.21 -31.10 -7.67
C LYS A 505 2.55 -29.89 -8.54
N LYS A 506 3.69 -29.95 -9.24
CA LYS A 506 4.01 -29.03 -10.36
C LYS A 506 2.80 -29.00 -11.30
N LYS A 507 2.48 -27.84 -11.86
CA LYS A 507 1.34 -27.60 -12.77
C LYS A 507 1.44 -28.33 -14.13
N GLU A 508 2.27 -29.35 -14.24
CA GLU A 508 2.56 -30.08 -15.47
C GLU A 508 1.92 -31.47 -15.38
N GLY A 509 0.92 -31.72 -16.24
CA GLY A 509 0.21 -33.00 -16.34
C GLY A 509 -1.08 -33.13 -15.53
N LYS A 510 -1.45 -34.38 -15.22
CA LYS A 510 -2.69 -34.75 -14.51
C LYS A 510 -2.53 -34.70 -13.00
N ILE A 511 -3.52 -34.14 -12.31
CA ILE A 511 -3.58 -34.08 -10.85
C ILE A 511 -4.85 -34.74 -10.30
N ASN A 512 -4.75 -35.39 -9.15
CA ASN A 512 -5.92 -35.83 -8.38
C ASN A 512 -6.50 -34.63 -7.64
N ILE A 513 -7.81 -34.48 -7.71
CA ILE A 513 -8.54 -33.34 -7.15
C ILE A 513 -9.72 -33.82 -6.31
N GLY A 514 -10.04 -33.04 -5.28
CA GLY A 514 -11.32 -33.08 -4.60
C GLY A 514 -12.28 -32.11 -5.27
N MET A 515 -13.56 -32.47 -5.31
CA MET A 515 -14.63 -31.68 -5.89
C MET A 515 -15.73 -31.51 -4.85
N ILE A 516 -16.09 -30.27 -4.57
CA ILE A 516 -17.28 -29.94 -3.77
C ILE A 516 -18.41 -29.66 -4.75
N SER A 517 -19.53 -30.36 -4.60
CA SER A 517 -20.73 -30.15 -5.41
C SER A 517 -21.95 -29.86 -4.55
N ALA A 518 -22.93 -29.16 -5.10
CA ALA A 518 -24.22 -28.90 -4.46
C ALA A 518 -25.36 -29.43 -5.34
N ILE A 519 -26.37 -30.07 -4.74
CA ILE A 519 -27.55 -30.58 -5.47
C ILE A 519 -28.38 -29.42 -6.03
N ASN A 520 -28.85 -29.55 -7.27
CA ASN A 520 -29.62 -28.58 -8.04
C ASN A 520 -31.13 -28.51 -7.67
N ILE A 521 -31.52 -29.08 -6.53
CA ILE A 521 -32.90 -29.04 -6.03
C ILE A 521 -33.05 -27.81 -5.11
N ASN A 522 -34.17 -27.11 -5.23
CA ASN A 522 -34.51 -25.82 -4.60
C ASN A 522 -34.56 -25.81 -3.05
N GLU A 523 -34.03 -26.83 -2.38
CA GLU A 523 -34.08 -26.97 -0.93
C GLU A 523 -32.84 -26.32 -0.29
N THR A 524 -33.08 -25.25 0.47
CA THR A 524 -32.13 -24.65 1.41
C THR A 524 -32.58 -25.03 2.82
N LYS A 525 -31.63 -25.20 3.75
CA LYS A 525 -31.95 -25.58 5.15
C LYS A 525 -32.43 -24.41 6.01
N LEU A 526 -32.34 -23.17 5.50
CA LEU A 526 -32.79 -21.96 6.17
C LEU A 526 -34.26 -21.65 5.83
N ASN A 527 -34.98 -21.11 6.82
CA ASN A 527 -36.39 -20.72 6.68
C ASN A 527 -36.57 -19.38 5.95
N ASP A 528 -35.58 -18.48 6.05
CA ASP A 528 -35.53 -17.22 5.31
C ASP A 528 -34.43 -17.30 4.23
N LEU A 529 -34.80 -17.01 2.98
CA LEU A 529 -33.89 -17.06 1.83
C LEU A 529 -32.99 -15.82 1.75
N GLU A 530 -33.39 -14.69 2.33
CA GLU A 530 -32.55 -13.49 2.34
C GLU A 530 -31.33 -13.64 3.27
N ASP A 531 -31.50 -14.39 4.36
CA ASP A 531 -30.41 -14.67 5.31
C ASP A 531 -29.20 -15.34 4.65
N LEU A 532 -29.39 -16.11 3.56
CA LEU A 532 -28.30 -16.74 2.81
C LEU A 532 -27.31 -15.73 2.19
N PHE A 533 -27.72 -14.48 2.03
CA PHE A 533 -26.88 -13.43 1.44
C PHE A 533 -26.12 -12.63 2.47
N TYR A 534 -26.57 -12.61 3.73
CA TYR A 534 -26.00 -11.78 4.80
C TYR A 534 -25.36 -12.59 5.93
N THR A 535 -25.71 -13.87 6.08
CA THR A 535 -25.22 -14.72 7.16
C THR A 535 -24.10 -15.66 6.71
N LEU A 536 -23.22 -16.00 7.64
CA LEU A 536 -22.21 -17.04 7.47
C LEU A 536 -22.51 -18.22 8.39
N PRO A 537 -22.20 -19.46 7.95
CA PRO A 537 -22.30 -20.63 8.81
C PRO A 537 -21.42 -20.50 10.05
N HIS A 538 -21.87 -21.07 11.16
CA HIS A 538 -21.16 -20.98 12.43
C HIS A 538 -19.79 -21.66 12.38
N LYS A 539 -18.82 -21.17 13.17
CA LYS A 539 -17.54 -21.85 13.35
C LYS A 539 -17.72 -23.06 14.26
N ILE A 540 -17.16 -24.20 13.88
CA ILE A 540 -17.28 -25.45 14.65
C ILE A 540 -15.99 -25.68 15.41
N ASN A 541 -16.05 -25.68 16.74
CA ASN A 541 -14.93 -26.04 17.61
C ASN A 541 -14.85 -27.58 17.71
N LEU A 542 -14.01 -28.20 16.86
CA LEU A 542 -13.87 -29.67 16.73
C LEU A 542 -13.39 -30.38 18.02
N SER A 543 -12.92 -29.63 19.03
CA SER A 543 -12.52 -30.16 20.35
C SER A 543 -13.71 -30.58 21.23
N TYR A 544 -14.89 -29.98 21.05
CA TYR A 544 -16.05 -30.18 21.94
C TYR A 544 -17.01 -31.29 21.48
N ASN A 545 -16.87 -31.78 20.24
CA ASN A 545 -17.83 -32.71 19.63
C ASN A 545 -17.29 -34.13 19.39
N LYS A 546 -16.22 -34.54 20.07
CA LYS A 546 -15.77 -35.95 20.08
C LYS A 546 -16.77 -36.92 20.75
N LYS A 547 -17.79 -36.43 21.46
CA LYS A 547 -18.79 -37.25 22.16
C LYS A 547 -20.16 -37.37 21.46
N LYS A 548 -20.39 -36.72 20.31
CA LYS A 548 -21.68 -36.80 19.56
C LYS A 548 -21.55 -37.24 18.09
N LEU A 549 -20.35 -37.59 17.64
CA LEU A 549 -20.14 -38.24 16.34
C LEU A 549 -19.77 -39.71 16.54
N ASN A 550 -20.74 -40.51 16.98
CA ASN A 550 -20.75 -41.94 16.75
C ASN A 550 -22.11 -42.33 16.15
N GLU A 551 -22.04 -43.09 15.05
CA GLU A 551 -23.05 -44.01 14.50
C GLU A 551 -23.97 -43.67 13.31
N ASN A 552 -24.10 -42.46 12.76
CA ASN A 552 -25.06 -42.25 11.63
C ASN A 552 -24.59 -41.48 10.38
N THR A 553 -23.29 -41.40 10.08
CA THR A 553 -22.81 -41.03 8.73
C THR A 553 -22.12 -42.19 8.03
N LYS A 554 -22.91 -43.22 7.74
CA LYS A 554 -22.75 -44.14 6.60
C LYS A 554 -24.17 -44.48 6.13
N LEU A 555 -24.59 -43.91 5.02
CA LEU A 555 -25.66 -44.49 4.21
C LEU A 555 -25.24 -44.46 2.74
N LEU A 556 -24.67 -45.59 2.32
CA LEU A 556 -24.89 -46.21 1.00
C LEU A 556 -26.38 -46.64 0.91
N PRO A 557 -26.90 -46.94 -0.30
CA PRO A 557 -26.99 -48.35 -0.75
C PRO A 557 -26.61 -48.53 -2.25
N HIS A 558 -25.70 -49.46 -2.61
CA HIS A 558 -25.92 -50.87 -3.08
C HIS A 558 -26.41 -50.97 -4.56
N GLN A 559 -25.81 -51.74 -5.49
CA GLN A 559 -25.38 -53.15 -5.48
C GLN A 559 -24.45 -53.50 -6.68
N ASN A 560 -23.52 -54.44 -6.43
CA ASN A 560 -22.85 -55.43 -7.33
C ASN A 560 -21.94 -54.91 -8.47
N SER A 561 -20.75 -55.46 -8.76
CA SER A 561 -20.01 -56.63 -8.29
C SER A 561 -18.61 -56.65 -8.95
N ASN A 562 -17.60 -57.18 -8.24
CA ASN A 562 -16.25 -57.56 -8.72
C ASN A 562 -15.32 -56.37 -9.09
N MET A 563 -14.02 -56.31 -8.77
CA MET A 563 -13.02 -57.37 -8.72
C MET A 563 -11.73 -56.83 -8.03
N TYR A 564 -11.36 -57.44 -6.90
CA TYR A 564 -10.00 -57.85 -6.48
C TYR A 564 -8.73 -56.96 -6.51
N LEU A 565 -8.00 -57.02 -5.37
CA LEU A 565 -6.53 -57.09 -5.17
C LEU A 565 -5.74 -55.78 -5.38
N LYS A 566 -4.66 -55.46 -4.67
CA LYS A 566 -3.84 -56.10 -3.63
C LYS A 566 -2.95 -54.97 -3.09
N LEU A 567 -2.79 -54.87 -1.77
CA LEU A 567 -1.72 -54.10 -1.16
C LEU A 567 -0.40 -54.84 -1.34
N SER A 568 0.62 -54.15 -1.84
CA SER A 568 2.00 -54.57 -1.69
C SER A 568 2.89 -53.34 -1.47
N ASN A 569 3.42 -53.34 -0.24
CA ASN A 569 4.53 -52.58 0.36
C ASN A 569 4.39 -51.08 0.59
#